data_AF-A0AAV2WNZ5-F1
#
_entry.id   AF-A0AAV2WNZ5-F1
#
_cell.length_a   1.000
_cell.length_b   1.000
_cell.length_c   1.000
_cell.angle_alpha   90.00
_cell.angle_beta   90.00
_cell.angle_gamma   90.00
#
_symmetry.space_group_name_H-M   'P 1'
#
loop_
_entity.id
_entity.type
_entity.pdbx_description
1 polymer ?
#
loop_
_entity_poly.entity_id
_entity_poly.type
_entity_poly.pdbx_seq_one_letter_code
_entity_poly.pdbx_strand_id
1 'polypeptide(L)'
;MRSSLFRGALAVSVVGAAALLGSPAAGADENTEGAYLNALRNAGIIPGFYTPATALASGHKLCATMDGGVDQLDVVDVVINADKVPENVATFMVGTATIAFCPWNSMNG
;
A
#
# COMPACT_ATOMS: atom_id res chain seq x y z
N MET A 1 1.18 -66.42 7.08
CA MET A 1 0.26 -65.26 6.95
C MET A 1 1.10 -64.00 7.09
N ARG A 2 1.01 -63.10 6.12
CA ARG A 2 1.92 -61.96 5.91
C ARG A 2 1.60 -60.85 6.93
N SER A 3 2.54 -60.58 7.82
CA SER A 3 2.48 -59.46 8.76
C SER A 3 2.75 -58.16 8.00
N SER A 4 1.68 -57.48 7.60
CA SER A 4 1.72 -56.13 7.05
C SER A 4 1.67 -55.13 8.19
N LEU A 5 2.78 -54.47 8.51
CA LEU A 5 2.80 -53.07 8.95
C LEU A 5 4.16 -52.48 8.57
N PHE A 6 4.17 -51.83 7.41
CA PHE A 6 5.23 -50.95 6.91
C PHE A 6 5.62 -49.96 8.01
N ARG A 7 6.86 -50.04 8.48
CA ARG A 7 7.51 -48.97 9.27
C ARG A 7 7.83 -47.82 8.33
N GLY A 8 6.89 -46.89 8.22
CA GLY A 8 6.98 -45.66 7.45
C GLY A 8 8.14 -44.78 7.92
N ALA A 9 8.82 -44.22 6.93
CA ALA A 9 10.07 -43.49 7.01
C ALA A 9 10.01 -42.19 7.84
N LEU A 10 11.17 -41.79 8.37
CA LEU A 10 11.46 -40.46 8.88
C LEU A 10 11.09 -39.40 7.84
N ALA A 11 10.02 -38.65 8.08
CA ALA A 11 9.75 -37.40 7.38
C ALA A 11 10.43 -36.27 8.14
N VAL A 12 11.49 -35.76 7.55
CA VAL A 12 12.23 -34.56 7.95
C VAL A 12 11.26 -33.40 8.14
N SER A 13 11.21 -32.86 9.35
CA SER A 13 10.47 -31.65 9.68
C SER A 13 11.12 -30.47 8.96
N VAL A 14 10.56 -30.08 7.81
CA VAL A 14 10.91 -28.82 7.17
C VAL A 14 10.32 -27.70 8.03
N VAL A 15 11.20 -27.09 8.83
CA VAL A 15 10.94 -25.78 9.45
C VAL A 15 10.81 -24.77 8.32
N GLY A 16 9.59 -24.59 7.82
CA GLY A 16 9.23 -23.50 6.94
C GLY A 16 9.01 -22.24 7.77
N ALA A 17 10.08 -21.66 8.29
CA ALA A 17 10.08 -20.30 8.80
C ALA A 17 10.23 -19.34 7.61
N ALA A 18 9.17 -19.17 6.82
CA ALA A 18 9.03 -18.01 5.96
C ALA A 18 8.23 -16.98 6.74
N ALA A 19 8.92 -15.89 7.06
CA ALA A 19 8.48 -14.82 7.93
C ALA A 19 7.09 -14.30 7.57
N LEU A 20 6.38 -13.92 8.63
CA LEU A 20 5.20 -13.08 8.64
C LEU A 20 5.44 -11.84 7.74
N LEU A 21 5.02 -11.89 6.47
CA LEU A 21 4.62 -10.70 5.75
C LEU A 21 3.15 -10.48 6.06
N GLY A 22 2.85 -10.27 7.34
CA GLY A 22 1.64 -9.56 7.70
C GLY A 22 1.84 -8.17 7.14
N SER A 23 1.26 -7.86 5.99
CA SER A 23 0.93 -6.48 5.69
C SER A 23 0.04 -6.03 6.84
N PRO A 24 0.42 -5.05 7.67
CA PRO A 24 -0.57 -4.36 8.47
C PRO A 24 -1.41 -3.51 7.51
N ALA A 25 -2.23 -4.15 6.69
CA ALA A 25 -3.41 -3.52 6.11
C ALA A 25 -4.48 -3.49 7.20
N ALA A 26 -4.22 -2.81 8.30
CA ALA A 26 -5.14 -2.74 9.43
C ALA A 26 -4.86 -1.49 10.26
N GLY A 27 -5.50 -0.40 9.85
CA GLY A 27 -5.40 0.90 10.49
C GLY A 27 -4.26 1.70 9.91
N ALA A 28 -4.55 2.55 8.93
CA ALA A 28 -3.86 3.81 8.97
C ALA A 28 -4.22 4.40 10.35
N ASP A 29 -3.24 4.38 11.25
CA ASP A 29 -3.37 4.96 12.58
C ASP A 29 -3.99 6.35 12.39
N GLU A 30 -4.96 6.75 13.22
CA GLU A 30 -5.64 8.05 13.06
C GLU A 30 -4.61 9.20 12.98
N ASN A 31 -3.44 8.99 13.58
CA ASN A 31 -2.25 9.84 13.47
C ASN A 31 -1.66 9.90 12.04
N THR A 32 -1.56 8.77 11.34
CA THR A 32 -1.07 8.68 9.96
C THR A 32 -2.03 9.31 8.96
N GLU A 33 -3.33 9.03 9.07
CA GLU A 33 -4.36 9.68 8.24
C GLU A 33 -4.39 11.20 8.49
N GLY A 34 -4.32 11.59 9.76
CA GLY A 34 -4.23 12.99 10.17
C GLY A 34 -3.01 13.70 9.59
N ALA A 35 -1.83 13.07 9.66
CA ALA A 35 -0.59 13.61 9.12
C ALA A 35 -0.63 13.75 7.58
N TYR A 36 -1.14 12.74 6.88
CA TYR A 36 -1.34 12.79 5.43
C TYR A 36 -2.29 13.93 5.03
N LEU A 37 -3.45 14.02 5.67
CA LEU A 37 -4.39 15.10 5.43
C LEU A 37 -3.79 16.48 5.74
N ASN A 38 -2.94 16.58 6.77
CA ASN A 38 -2.27 17.82 7.10
C ASN A 38 -1.24 18.22 6.05
N ALA A 39 -0.47 17.27 5.51
CA ALA A 39 0.46 17.51 4.42
C ALA A 39 -0.28 18.05 3.17
N LEU A 40 -1.42 17.44 2.82
CA LEU A 40 -2.24 17.90 1.69
C LEU A 40 -2.84 19.29 1.91
N ARG A 41 -3.29 19.61 3.14
CA ARG A 41 -3.75 20.97 3.47
C ARG A 41 -2.63 21.99 3.35
N ASN A 42 -1.46 21.68 3.88
CA ASN A 42 -0.30 22.58 3.82
C ASN A 42 0.18 22.83 2.38
N ALA A 43 0.03 21.84 1.49
CA ALA A 43 0.30 21.97 0.06
C ALA A 43 -0.79 22.70 -0.73
N GLY A 44 -1.90 23.11 -0.10
CA GLY A 44 -3.04 23.74 -0.77
C GLY A 44 -3.87 22.77 -1.61
N ILE A 45 -3.64 21.46 -1.48
CA ILE A 45 -4.34 20.42 -2.24
C ILE A 45 -5.76 20.22 -1.70
N ILE A 46 -5.92 20.30 -0.37
CA ILE A 46 -7.22 20.39 0.29
C ILE A 46 -7.42 21.84 0.72
N PRO A 47 -8.57 22.48 0.42
CA PRO A 47 -9.76 21.93 -0.24
C PRO A 47 -9.81 22.10 -1.77
N GLY A 48 -8.71 22.53 -2.41
CA GLY A 48 -8.72 22.95 -3.82
C GLY A 48 -9.01 21.84 -4.83
N PHE A 49 -8.42 20.65 -4.62
CA PHE A 49 -8.53 19.50 -5.52
C PHE A 49 -9.23 18.31 -4.87
N TYR A 50 -9.10 18.16 -3.55
CA TYR A 50 -9.71 17.06 -2.79
C TYR A 50 -10.46 17.56 -1.57
N THR A 51 -11.43 16.76 -1.13
CA THR A 51 -11.96 16.79 0.24
C THR A 51 -11.13 15.85 1.11
N PRO A 52 -11.13 15.99 2.45
CA PRO A 52 -10.45 15.03 3.32
C PRO A 52 -10.86 13.58 3.07
N ALA A 53 -12.17 13.33 2.90
CA ALA A 53 -12.68 11.99 2.64
C ALA A 53 -12.21 11.43 1.30
N THR A 54 -12.24 12.23 0.23
CA THR A 54 -11.77 11.77 -1.09
C THR A 54 -10.26 11.59 -1.12
N ALA A 55 -9.50 12.41 -0.41
CA ALA A 55 -8.05 12.27 -0.29
C ALA A 55 -7.65 10.96 0.41
N LEU A 56 -8.31 10.60 1.51
CA LEU A 56 -8.07 9.32 2.19
C LEU A 56 -8.47 8.13 1.32
N ALA A 57 -9.67 8.18 0.72
CA ALA A 57 -10.14 7.11 -0.14
C ALA A 57 -9.19 6.88 -1.34
N SER A 58 -8.72 7.94 -1.98
CA SER A 58 -7.76 7.83 -3.09
C SER A 58 -6.38 7.38 -2.62
N GLY A 59 -5.88 7.88 -1.47
CA GLY A 59 -4.59 7.47 -0.92
C GLY A 59 -4.53 5.98 -0.56
N HIS A 60 -5.61 5.43 0.03
CA HIS A 60 -5.71 4.00 0.31
C HIS A 60 -5.81 3.15 -0.96
N LYS A 61 -6.55 3.61 -1.98
CA LYS A 61 -6.68 2.91 -3.26
C LYS A 61 -5.35 2.82 -4.01
N LEU A 62 -4.52 3.86 -3.93
CA LEU A 62 -3.21 3.90 -4.56
C LEU A 62 -2.36 2.68 -4.17
N CYS A 63 -2.35 2.35 -2.88
CA CYS A 63 -1.59 1.22 -2.38
C CYS A 63 -2.06 -0.11 -2.98
N ALA A 64 -3.37 -0.32 -3.10
CA ALA A 64 -3.91 -1.51 -3.74
C ALA A 64 -3.52 -1.60 -5.24
N THR A 65 -3.44 -0.46 -5.93
CA THR A 65 -2.96 -0.40 -7.32
C THR A 65 -1.48 -0.79 -7.42
N MET A 66 -0.64 -0.26 -6.54
CA MET A 66 0.79 -0.56 -6.51
C MET A 66 1.10 -1.99 -6.08
N ASP A 67 0.38 -2.52 -5.09
CA ASP A 67 0.46 -3.92 -4.67
C ASP A 67 0.06 -4.90 -5.80
N GLY A 68 -0.74 -4.41 -6.76
CA GLY A 68 -1.06 -5.10 -8.01
C GLY A 68 0.08 -5.13 -9.04
N GLY A 69 1.22 -4.52 -8.74
CA GLY A 69 2.42 -4.48 -9.60
C GLY A 69 2.50 -3.26 -10.52
N VAL A 70 1.69 -2.23 -10.30
CA VAL A 70 1.78 -0.96 -11.05
C VAL A 70 2.85 -0.07 -10.43
N ASP A 71 3.76 0.46 -11.25
CA ASP A 71 4.83 1.34 -10.78
C ASP A 71 4.27 2.67 -10.24
N GLN A 72 4.96 3.27 -9.26
CA GLN A 72 4.51 4.52 -8.64
C GLN A 72 4.29 5.65 -9.66
N LEU A 73 5.18 5.79 -10.65
CA LEU A 73 5.05 6.83 -11.68
C LEU A 73 3.83 6.60 -12.56
N ASP A 74 3.58 5.35 -12.94
CA ASP A 74 2.37 5.00 -13.70
C ASP A 74 1.10 5.29 -12.89
N VAL A 75 1.13 5.12 -11.56
CA VAL A 75 0.00 5.50 -10.71
C VAL A 75 -0.21 7.02 -10.68
N VAL A 76 0.84 7.84 -10.79
CA VAL A 76 0.68 9.30 -10.94
C VAL A 76 -0.15 9.61 -12.18
N ASP A 77 0.18 9.01 -13.32
CA ASP A 77 -0.59 9.18 -14.56
C ASP A 77 -2.05 8.71 -14.41
N VAL A 78 -2.27 7.61 -13.69
CA VAL A 78 -3.62 7.14 -13.35
C VAL A 78 -4.39 8.20 -12.54
N VAL A 79 -3.77 8.81 -11.53
CA VAL A 79 -4.40 9.84 -10.69
C VAL A 79 -4.69 11.11 -11.49
N ILE A 80 -3.76 11.59 -12.32
CA ILE A 80 -3.97 12.74 -13.21
C ILE A 80 -5.21 12.49 -14.08
N ASN A 81 -5.28 11.32 -14.68
CA ASN A 81 -6.35 10.97 -15.62
C ASN A 81 -7.70 10.71 -14.93
N ALA A 82 -7.70 10.09 -13.75
CA ALA A 82 -8.92 9.76 -13.01
C ALA A 82 -9.51 10.98 -12.30
N ASP A 83 -8.67 11.73 -11.58
CA ASP A 83 -9.11 12.81 -10.70
C ASP A 83 -9.09 14.19 -11.38
N LYS A 84 -8.56 14.27 -12.62
CA LYS A 84 -8.44 15.50 -13.42
C LYS A 84 -7.68 16.61 -12.67
N VAL A 85 -6.64 16.21 -11.94
CA VAL A 85 -5.75 17.09 -11.19
C VAL A 85 -4.46 17.34 -11.98
N PRO A 86 -3.78 18.47 -11.79
CA PRO A 86 -2.49 18.72 -12.42
C PRO A 86 -1.42 17.76 -11.86
N GLU A 87 -0.38 17.51 -12.65
CA GLU A 87 0.69 16.55 -12.36
C GLU A 87 1.32 16.79 -10.98
N ASN A 88 1.64 18.04 -10.63
CA ASN A 88 2.23 18.36 -9.33
C ASN A 88 1.36 17.97 -8.14
N VAL A 89 0.02 18.01 -8.30
CA VAL A 89 -0.93 17.59 -7.26
C VAL A 89 -0.98 16.07 -7.20
N ALA A 90 -1.02 15.39 -8.35
CA ALA A 90 -1.00 13.93 -8.42
C ALA A 90 0.28 13.37 -7.81
N THR A 91 1.45 13.84 -8.22
CA THR A 91 2.76 13.39 -7.70
C THR A 91 2.86 13.59 -6.19
N PHE A 92 2.42 14.74 -5.68
CA PHE A 92 2.43 14.99 -4.24
C PHE A 92 1.48 14.04 -3.49
N MET A 93 0.27 13.84 -4.02
CA MET A 93 -0.72 12.92 -3.46
C MET A 93 -0.18 11.48 -3.43
N VAL A 94 0.32 10.99 -4.56
CA VAL A 94 0.89 9.64 -4.70
C VAL A 94 2.06 9.45 -3.73
N GLY A 95 3.05 10.35 -3.76
CA GLY A 95 4.23 10.23 -2.90
C GLY A 95 3.90 10.26 -1.40
N THR A 96 3.05 11.20 -0.97
CA THR A 96 2.66 11.29 0.45
C THR A 96 1.80 10.12 0.89
N ALA A 97 0.88 9.65 0.04
CA ALA A 97 0.07 8.46 0.30
C ALA A 97 0.94 7.20 0.40
N THR A 98 1.93 7.04 -0.48
CA THR A 98 2.83 5.89 -0.42
C THR A 98 3.64 5.88 0.86
N ILE A 99 4.21 7.01 1.28
CA ILE A 99 4.95 7.10 2.56
C ILE A 99 4.03 6.79 3.75
N ALA A 100 2.78 7.28 3.71
CA ALA A 100 1.84 7.13 4.81
C ALA A 100 1.24 5.71 4.90
N PHE A 101 0.84 5.12 3.78
CA PHE A 101 -0.04 3.94 3.75
C PHE A 101 0.61 2.68 3.17
N CYS A 102 1.61 2.81 2.30
CA CYS A 102 2.33 1.68 1.72
C CYS A 102 3.83 1.97 1.55
N PRO A 103 4.58 2.17 2.65
CA PRO A 103 5.98 2.57 2.60
C PRO A 103 6.88 1.57 1.88
N TRP A 104 6.49 0.29 1.79
CA TRP A 104 7.20 -0.74 1.02
C TRP A 104 7.14 -0.51 -0.50
N ASN A 105 6.16 0.26 -0.98
CA ASN A 105 5.98 0.66 -2.36
C ASN A 105 6.64 2.02 -2.66
N SER A 106 7.30 2.63 -1.68
CA SER A 106 8.02 3.89 -1.90
C SER A 106 9.15 3.65 -2.89
N MET A 107 9.25 4.51 -3.90
CA MET A 107 10.41 4.54 -4.78
C MET A 107 11.64 4.83 -3.92
N ASN A 108 12.40 3.78 -3.60
CA ASN A 108 13.65 3.90 -2.88
C ASN A 108 14.65 4.56 -3.84
N GLY A 109 14.71 5.90 -3.80
CA GLY A 109 15.68 6.70 -4.54
C GLY A 109 17.11 6.31 -4.23
#